data_AF-A0A7X3RC83-F1
#
_entry.id   AF-A0A7X3RC83-F1
#
_cell.length_a   1.000
_cell.length_b   1.000
_cell.length_c   1.000
_cell.angle_alpha   90.00
_cell.angle_beta   90.00
_cell.angle_gamma   90.00
#
_symmetry.space_group_name_H-M   'P 1'
#
loop_
_entity.id
_entity.type
_entity.pdbx_description
1 polymer ?
#
loop_
_entity_poly.entity_id
_entity_poly.type
_entity_poly.pdbx_seq_one_letter_code
_entity_poly.pdbx_strand_id
1 'polypeptide(L)' 'MAVYNELGIQVTPNMVPRVRAAVVAELKAIEARLMLKEGSAAPDFNLPVLGGGEASLSALKGKVVVVNFWATWCPP' A
#
# COMPACT_ATOMS: atom_id res chain seq x y z
N MET A 1 -15.42 -3.52 36.71
CA MET A 1 -15.67 -4.90 36.27
C MET A 1 -14.66 -5.25 35.20
N ALA A 2 -13.69 -6.13 35.51
CA ALA A 2 -12.72 -6.64 34.53
C ALA A 2 -13.31 -7.86 33.83
N VAL A 3 -13.21 -7.92 32.50
CA VAL A 3 -13.65 -9.08 31.71
C VAL A 3 -12.40 -9.89 31.41
N TYR A 4 -12.21 -11.02 32.09
CA TYR A 4 -11.12 -11.96 31.81
C TYR A 4 -11.58 -12.92 30.71
N ASN A 5 -10.67 -13.32 29.82
CA ASN A 5 -10.89 -14.42 28.88
C ASN A 5 -10.26 -15.72 29.41
N GLU A 6 -10.45 -16.83 28.68
CA GLU A 6 -9.96 -18.17 29.06
C GLU A 6 -8.43 -18.29 29.18
N LEU A 7 -7.68 -17.26 28.76
CA LEU A 7 -6.22 -17.19 28.82
C LEU A 7 -5.71 -16.40 30.04
N GLY A 8 -6.59 -15.98 30.95
CA GLY A 8 -6.21 -15.24 32.16
C GLY A 8 -5.78 -13.79 31.90
N ILE A 9 -6.00 -13.27 30.69
CA ILE A 9 -5.60 -11.91 30.31
C ILE A 9 -6.61 -10.90 30.86
N GLN A 10 -6.09 -9.93 31.61
CA GLN A 10 -6.84 -8.79 32.15
C GLN A 10 -7.13 -7.76 31.06
N VAL A 11 -8.29 -7.80 30.42
CA VAL A 11 -8.73 -6.74 29.51
C VAL A 11 -9.46 -5.66 30.32
N THR A 12 -8.84 -4.49 30.47
CA THR A 12 -9.46 -3.33 31.11
C THR A 12 -10.19 -2.46 30.08
N PRO A 13 -11.25 -1.71 30.45
CA PRO A 13 -11.98 -0.84 29.51
C PRO A 13 -11.09 0.20 28.80
N ASN A 14 -9.99 0.60 29.43
CA ASN A 14 -9.03 1.56 28.87
C ASN A 14 -8.03 0.90 27.88
N MET A 15 -8.01 -0.42 27.77
CA MET A 15 -7.18 -1.12 26.77
C MET A 15 -7.82 -1.11 25.37
N VAL A 16 -9.14 -1.17 25.26
CA VAL A 16 -9.82 -1.20 23.94
C VAL A 16 -9.54 0.06 23.11
N PRO A 17 -9.62 1.29 23.65
CA PRO A 17 -9.24 2.50 22.90
C PRO A 17 -7.75 2.52 22.53
N ARG A 18 -6.87 1.99 23.39
CA ARG A 18 -5.41 1.98 23.18
C ARG A 18 -5.00 0.98 22.10
N VAL A 19 -5.56 -0.23 22.11
CA VAL A 19 -5.33 -1.24 21.07
C VAL A 19 -5.88 -0.75 19.73
N ARG A 20 -7.08 -0.16 19.71
CA ARG A 20 -7.65 0.45 18.51
C ARG A 20 -6.77 1.56 17.96
N ALA A 21 -6.28 2.47 18.82
CA ALA A 21 -5.39 3.55 18.42
C ALA A 21 -4.06 3.03 17.86
N ALA A 22 -3.46 2.03 18.50
CA ALA A 22 -2.22 1.41 18.03
C ALA A 22 -2.39 0.75 16.65
N VAL A 23 -3.45 -0.04 16.46
CA VAL A 23 -3.75 -0.68 15.17
C VAL A 23 -3.99 0.36 14.07
N VAL A 24 -4.71 1.45 14.36
CA VAL A 24 -4.97 2.53 13.39
C VAL A 24 -3.68 3.29 13.04
N ALA A 25 -2.79 3.52 14.01
CA ALA A 25 -1.51 4.19 13.76
C ALA A 25 -0.60 3.35 12.85
N GLU A 26 -0.52 2.03 13.09
CA GLU A 26 0.25 1.09 12.25
C GLU A 26 -0.30 1.05 10.81
N LEU A 27 -1.62 0.98 10.64
CA LEU A 27 -2.26 0.99 9.31
C LEU A 27 -1.97 2.29 8.54
N LYS A 28 -2.06 3.46 9.20
CA LYS A 28 -1.70 4.74 8.57
C LYS A 28 -0.24 4.82 8.15
N ALA A 29 0.67 4.25 8.95
CA ALA A 29 2.09 4.22 8.62
C ALA A 29 2.38 3.33 7.40
N ILE A 30 1.63 2.24 7.24
CA ILE A 30 1.69 1.38 6.05
C ILE A 30 1.19 2.14 4.81
N GLU A 31 0.04 2.81 4.89
CA GLU A 31 -0.47 3.63 3.77
C GLU A 31 0.53 4.71 3.35
N ALA A 32 1.11 5.44 4.32
CA ALA A 32 2.07 6.49 4.04
C ALA A 32 3.35 5.99 3.34
N ARG A 33 3.70 4.71 3.49
CA ARG A 33 4.83 4.07 2.79
C ARG A 33 4.47 3.59 1.39
N LEU A 34 3.19 3.32 1.14
CA LEU A 34 2.70 2.80 -0.13
C LEU A 34 2.27 3.90 -1.10
N MET A 35 1.97 5.10 -0.61
CA MET A 35 1.57 6.23 -1.45
C MET A 35 2.78 6.89 -2.11
N LEU A 36 2.76 6.95 -3.44
CA LEU A 36 3.69 7.78 -4.21
C LEU A 36 3.34 9.26 -3.99
N LYS A 37 4.35 10.05 -3.63
CA LYS A 37 4.20 11.50 -3.46
C LYS A 37 4.36 12.19 -4.81
N GLU A 38 3.51 13.17 -5.11
CA GLU A 38 3.67 14.01 -6.30
C GLU A 38 5.06 14.66 -6.36
N GLY A 39 5.65 14.67 -7.55
CA GLY A 39 7.02 15.15 -7.79
C GLY A 39 8.13 14.20 -7.32
N SER A 40 7.82 13.11 -6.61
CA SER A 40 8.80 12.05 -6.37
C SER A 40 9.14 11.32 -7.66
N ALA A 41 10.34 10.76 -7.73
CA ALA A 41 10.74 9.94 -8.87
C ALA A 41 9.84 8.72 -8.95
N ALA A 42 9.24 8.49 -10.12
CA ALA A 42 8.48 7.27 -10.36
C ALA A 42 9.41 6.04 -10.24
N PRO A 43 8.99 4.98 -9.51
CA PRO A 43 9.75 3.74 -9.43
C PRO A 43 9.97 3.14 -10.80
N ASP A 44 11.18 2.61 -11.03
CA ASP A 44 11.44 1.88 -12.27
C ASP A 44 10.69 0.55 -12.26
N PHE A 45 10.40 0.06 -13.46
CA PHE A 45 9.89 -1.28 -13.68
C PHE A 45 10.61 -1.88 -14.88
N ASN A 46 10.63 -3.20 -14.96
CA ASN A 46 11.01 -3.90 -16.18
C ASN A 46 9.98 -4.99 -16.43
N LEU A 47 9.20 -4.84 -17.50
CA LEU A 47 8.04 -5.69 -17.77
C LEU A 47 8.14 -6.28 -19.17
N PRO A 48 7.73 -7.55 -19.35
CA PRO A 48 7.64 -8.15 -20.67
C PRO A 48 6.55 -7.46 -21.49
N VAL A 49 6.81 -7.28 -22.79
CA VAL A 49 5.86 -6.66 -23.72
C VAL A 49 5.14 -7.74 -24.51
N LEU A 50 3.87 -7.50 -24.84
CA LEU A 50 3.13 -8.37 -25.76
C LEU A 50 3.83 -8.34 -27.13
N GLY A 51 4.23 -9.51 -27.63
CA GLY A 51 5.06 -9.63 -28.84
C GLY A 51 6.55 -9.90 -28.57
N GLY A 52 6.96 -9.94 -27.29
CA GLY A 52 8.32 -10.24 -26.87
C GLY A 52 9.14 -8.99 -26.54
N GLY A 53 10.31 -9.22 -25.94
CA GLY A 53 11.15 -8.15 -25.41
C GLY A 53 10.68 -7.61 -24.06
N GLU A 54 11.35 -6.56 -23.61
CA GLU A 54 11.13 -5.93 -22.30
C GLU A 54 10.98 -4.41 -22.45
N ALA A 55 10.19 -3.80 -21.58
CA ALA A 55 10.04 -2.36 -21.46
C ALA A 55 10.37 -1.93 -20.04
N SER A 56 11.24 -0.92 -19.92
CA SER A 56 11.53 -0.25 -18.65
C SER A 56 11.14 1.23 -18.67
N LEU A 57 10.84 1.78 -17.51
CA LEU A 57 10.57 3.22 -17.39
C LEU A 57 11.84 4.02 -17.63
N SER A 58 12.99 3.53 -17.16
CA SER A 58 14.30 4.13 -17.37
C SER A 58 14.68 4.32 -18.85
N ALA A 59 14.24 3.43 -19.74
CA ALA A 59 14.46 3.55 -21.18
C ALA A 59 13.69 4.73 -21.83
N LEU A 60 12.66 5.26 -21.16
CA LEU A 60 11.81 6.35 -21.64
C LEU A 60 12.20 7.74 -21.09
N LYS A 61 13.35 7.85 -20.40
CA LYS A 61 13.82 9.14 -19.87
C LYS A 61 13.91 10.22 -20.95
N GLY A 62 13.50 11.45 -20.57
CA GLY A 62 13.44 12.59 -21.48
C GLY A 62 12.13 12.72 -22.26
N LYS A 63 11.19 11.77 -22.09
CA LYS A 63 9.84 11.84 -22.65
C LYS A 63 8.81 12.10 -21.57
N VAL A 64 7.70 12.73 -21.94
CA VAL A 64 6.48 12.74 -21.11
C VAL A 64 5.84 11.37 -21.22
N VAL A 65 5.61 10.71 -20.08
CA VAL A 65 5.09 9.34 -20.01
C VAL A 65 3.84 9.31 -19.12
N VAL A 66 2.80 8.62 -19.58
CA VAL A 66 1.61 8.30 -18.79
C VAL A 66 1.57 6.80 -18.59
N VAL A 67 1.53 6.35 -17.34
CA VAL A 67 1.39 4.93 -16.99
C VAL A 67 -0.08 4.63 -16.72
N ASN A 68 -0.68 3.77 -17.54
CA ASN A 68 -2.08 3.39 -17.42
C ASN A 68 -2.19 1.95 -16.88
N PHE A 69 -2.77 1.78 -15.69
CA PHE A 69 -3.04 0.47 -15.10
C PHE A 69 -4.46 0.04 -15.47
N TRP A 70 -4.58 -1.03 -16.27
CA TRP A 70 -5.87 -1.52 -16.77
C TRP A 70 -5.88 -3.04 -16.84
N ALA A 71 -7.07 -3.62 -16.99
CA ALA A 71 -7.29 -5.04 -17.20
C ALA A 71 -8.49 -5.27 -18.14
N THR A 72 -8.58 -6.45 -18.74
CA THR A 72 -9.62 -6.83 -19.72
C THR A 72 -11.04 -6.83 -19.15
N TRP A 73 -11.17 -6.77 -17.83
CA TRP A 73 -12.43 -6.78 -17.08
C TRP A 73 -12.68 -5.45 -16.36
N CYS A 74 -11.88 -4.42 -16.60
CA CYS A 74 -12.19 -3.10 -16.11
C CYS A 74 -13.49 -2.60 -16.75
N PRO A 75 -14.46 -2.11 -15.95
CA PRO A 75 -15.59 -1.39 -16.52
C PRO A 75 -15.08 -0.13 -17.24
N PRO A 76 -15.78 0.33 -18.30
CA PRO A 76 -15.52 1.63 -18.90
C PRO A 76 -15.78 2.78 -17.92
#